data_AF-B8EKZ6-F1
#
_entry.id   AF-B8EKZ6-F1
#
_cell.length_a   1.000
_cell.length_b   1.000
_cell.length_c   1.000
_cell.angle_alpha   90.00
_cell.angle_beta   90.00
_cell.angle_gamma   90.00
#
_symmetry.space_group_name_H-M   'P 1'
#
loop_
_entity.id
_entity.type
_entity.pdbx_description
1 polymer ?
#
loop_
_entity_poly.entity_id
_entity_poly.type
_entity_poly.pdbx_seq_one_letter_code
_entity_poly.pdbx_strand_id
1 'polypeptide(L)'
;MDNPYTFQRSPAWRKTCSDRMKKINAERLAGPRCGARRKRDGEPCQQLVLYPNGRCKFHGGKTPKGKDWHKIQLPAADAGADALARKERMIVQRQKKRAATRAAKLTAMTPEQRAAYDNQFAKRVMNPGPATRRASIRKQRADAKAFREIVLATEAAFEARNHAQADRGAESQPAASPGDPSPISFSPETLRKLFP
;
A
#
# COMPACT_ATOMS: atom_id res chain seq x y z
N MET A 1 -15.20 -23.67 62.29
CA MET A 1 -14.93 -22.69 61.22
C MET A 1 -16.01 -22.83 60.17
N ASP A 2 -16.97 -21.91 60.14
CA ASP A 2 -18.07 -21.95 59.18
C ASP A 2 -17.56 -21.62 57.77
N ASN A 3 -17.88 -22.50 56.81
CA ASN A 3 -17.45 -22.35 55.43
C ASN A 3 -18.19 -21.16 54.79
N PRO A 4 -17.51 -20.07 54.39
CA PRO A 4 -18.15 -18.85 53.87
C PRO A 4 -18.85 -19.05 52.50
N TYR A 5 -18.80 -20.25 51.92
CA TYR A 5 -19.41 -20.59 50.64
C TYR A 5 -20.81 -21.24 50.73
N THR A 6 -21.41 -21.37 51.92
CA THR A 6 -22.73 -22.03 52.08
C THR A 6 -23.89 -21.23 51.46
N PHE A 7 -23.81 -19.89 51.44
CA PHE A 7 -24.83 -19.04 50.82
C PHE A 7 -25.01 -19.31 49.30
N GLN A 8 -23.91 -19.60 48.60
CA GLN A 8 -23.90 -19.92 47.17
C GLN A 8 -24.58 -21.27 46.85
N ARG A 9 -24.89 -22.07 47.88
CA ARG A 9 -25.60 -23.36 47.74
C ARG A 9 -27.06 -23.28 48.20
N SER A 10 -27.52 -22.12 48.68
CA SER A 10 -28.91 -21.94 49.10
C SER A 10 -29.88 -22.05 47.92
N PRO A 11 -31.11 -22.56 48.12
CA PRO A 11 -32.15 -22.59 47.07
C PRO A 11 -32.46 -21.19 46.51
N ALA A 12 -32.47 -20.16 47.37
CA ALA A 12 -32.68 -18.78 46.97
C ALA A 12 -31.60 -18.27 46.00
N TRP A 13 -30.32 -18.52 46.30
CA TRP A 13 -29.21 -18.18 45.40
C TRP A 13 -29.32 -18.88 44.05
N ARG A 14 -29.62 -20.19 44.04
CA ARG A 14 -29.81 -20.95 42.79
C ARG A 14 -30.96 -20.39 41.95
N LYS A 15 -32.07 -19.99 42.58
CA LYS A 15 -33.20 -19.35 41.88
C LYS A 15 -32.78 -18.02 41.25
N THR A 16 -32.11 -17.14 42.00
CA THR A 16 -31.60 -15.86 41.48
C THR A 16 -30.63 -16.06 40.30
N CYS A 17 -29.70 -17.02 40.40
CA CYS A 17 -28.83 -17.36 39.29
C CYS A 17 -29.60 -17.88 38.07
N SER A 18 -30.58 -18.77 38.28
CA SER A 18 -31.42 -19.31 37.21
C SER A 18 -32.20 -18.21 36.51
N ASP A 19 -32.87 -17.33 37.26
CA ASP A 19 -33.66 -16.22 36.72
C ASP A 19 -32.77 -15.23 35.94
N ARG A 20 -31.57 -14.93 36.46
CA ARG A 20 -30.57 -14.12 35.74
C ARG A 20 -30.15 -14.77 34.43
N MET A 21 -29.89 -16.07 34.42
CA MET A 21 -29.50 -16.80 33.20
C MET A 21 -30.64 -16.85 32.18
N LYS A 22 -31.89 -17.03 32.63
CA LYS A 22 -33.08 -16.96 31.77
C LYS A 22 -33.20 -15.60 31.08
N LYS A 23 -33.03 -14.51 31.85
CA LYS A 23 -33.04 -13.14 31.30
C LYS A 23 -31.95 -12.95 30.25
N ILE A 24 -30.71 -13.31 30.57
CA ILE A 24 -29.58 -13.21 29.63
C ILE A 24 -29.85 -14.06 28.37
N ASN A 25 -30.41 -15.25 28.52
CA ASN A 25 -30.72 -16.11 27.38
C ASN A 25 -31.85 -15.53 26.51
N ALA A 26 -32.87 -14.93 27.10
CA ALA A 26 -33.95 -14.26 26.37
C ALA A 26 -33.41 -13.08 25.55
N GLU A 27 -32.59 -12.21 26.16
CA GLU A 27 -31.92 -11.10 25.47
C GLU A 27 -31.03 -11.60 24.32
N ARG A 28 -30.27 -12.67 24.56
CA ARG A 28 -29.47 -13.33 23.53
C ARG A 28 -30.30 -13.94 22.41
N LEU A 29 -31.48 -14.48 22.71
CA LEU A 29 -32.35 -15.07 21.68
C LEU A 29 -32.92 -14.00 20.75
N ALA A 30 -33.34 -12.86 21.32
CA ALA A 30 -33.89 -11.71 20.60
C ALA A 30 -32.84 -10.89 19.83
N GLY A 31 -31.55 -11.01 20.18
CA GLY A 31 -30.47 -10.24 19.56
C GLY A 31 -30.17 -10.61 18.11
N PRO A 32 -29.55 -9.69 17.33
CA PRO A 32 -29.21 -9.92 15.93
C PRO A 32 -28.19 -11.04 15.74
N ARG A 33 -28.40 -11.84 14.68
CA ARG A 33 -27.51 -12.95 14.27
C ARG A 33 -26.48 -12.47 13.26
N CYS A 34 -25.30 -13.09 13.30
CA CYS A 34 -24.17 -12.71 12.44
C CYS A 34 -24.45 -12.92 10.95
N GLY A 35 -25.18 -13.98 10.57
CA GLY A 35 -25.59 -14.28 9.20
C GLY A 35 -24.46 -14.66 8.22
N ALA A 36 -23.19 -14.44 8.59
CA ALA A 36 -22.04 -14.81 7.76
C ALA A 36 -22.00 -16.31 7.46
N ARG A 37 -21.58 -16.67 6.25
CA ARG A 37 -21.47 -18.06 5.80
C ARG A 37 -20.50 -18.86 6.67
N ARG A 38 -20.98 -19.91 7.32
CA ARG A 38 -20.16 -20.81 8.15
C ARG A 38 -19.28 -21.69 7.27
N LYS A 39 -18.06 -21.96 7.74
CA LYS A 39 -17.09 -22.76 6.98
C LYS A 39 -17.46 -24.24 6.87
N ARG A 40 -18.10 -24.84 7.89
CA ARG A 40 -18.33 -26.30 7.91
C ARG A 40 -19.44 -26.74 6.94
N ASP A 41 -20.50 -25.95 6.84
CA ASP A 41 -21.77 -26.36 6.21
C ASP A 41 -22.34 -25.29 5.26
N GLY A 42 -21.74 -24.11 5.15
CA GLY A 42 -22.25 -23.05 4.27
C GLY A 42 -23.50 -22.33 4.79
N GLU A 43 -24.09 -22.79 5.90
CA GLU A 43 -25.25 -22.17 6.53
C GLU A 43 -24.92 -20.80 7.16
N PRO A 44 -25.90 -19.91 7.35
CA PRO A 44 -25.69 -18.61 7.99
C PRO A 44 -25.32 -18.76 9.47
N CYS A 45 -24.41 -17.90 9.93
CA CYS A 45 -23.93 -17.95 11.30
C CYS A 45 -24.98 -17.46 12.30
N GLN A 46 -25.39 -18.36 13.21
CA GLN A 46 -26.35 -18.11 14.29
C GLN A 46 -25.73 -17.48 15.56
N GLN A 47 -24.44 -17.17 15.55
CA GLN A 47 -23.79 -16.48 16.66
C GLN A 47 -24.25 -15.03 16.73
N LEU A 48 -24.31 -14.48 17.95
CA LEU A 48 -24.74 -13.12 18.16
C LEU A 48 -23.75 -12.11 17.58
N VAL A 49 -24.31 -11.04 17.05
CA VAL A 49 -23.54 -9.84 16.72
C VAL A 49 -23.18 -9.15 18.02
N LEU A 50 -21.87 -9.13 18.32
CA LEU A 50 -21.33 -8.47 19.51
C LEU A 50 -20.58 -7.18 19.17
N TYR A 51 -20.47 -6.84 17.89
CA TYR A 51 -19.59 -5.80 17.38
C TYR A 51 -20.33 -4.91 16.38
N PRO A 52 -19.94 -3.62 16.26
CA PRO A 52 -20.63 -2.63 15.43
C PRO A 52 -20.56 -2.92 13.93
N ASN A 53 -19.69 -3.84 13.50
CA ASN A 53 -19.58 -4.25 12.10
C ASN A 53 -20.62 -5.31 11.67
N GLY A 54 -21.57 -5.67 12.53
CA GLY A 54 -22.62 -6.63 12.20
C GLY A 54 -22.15 -8.09 12.18
N ARG A 55 -20.95 -8.40 12.70
CA ARG A 55 -20.37 -9.75 12.68
C ARG A 55 -20.03 -10.26 14.08
N CYS A 56 -20.06 -11.58 14.26
CA CYS A 56 -19.63 -12.21 15.50
C CYS A 56 -18.10 -12.32 15.59
N LYS A 57 -17.57 -12.64 16.78
CA LYS A 57 -16.12 -12.80 17.01
C LYS A 57 -15.43 -13.79 16.05
N PHE A 58 -16.16 -14.81 15.57
CA PHE A 58 -15.62 -15.84 14.68
C PHE A 58 -15.58 -15.41 13.21
N HIS A 59 -16.43 -14.46 12.81
CA HIS A 59 -16.50 -13.95 11.44
C HIS A 59 -15.95 -12.51 11.35
N GLY A 60 -14.91 -12.22 12.14
CA GLY A 60 -14.18 -10.95 12.05
C GLY A 60 -14.81 -9.79 12.81
N GLY A 61 -15.79 -10.03 13.69
CA GLY A 61 -16.40 -9.00 14.53
C GLY A 61 -15.39 -8.18 15.33
N LYS A 62 -14.42 -8.88 15.95
CA LYS A 62 -13.32 -8.27 16.71
C LYS A 62 -12.20 -7.71 15.83
N THR A 63 -12.19 -8.05 14.55
CA THR A 63 -11.11 -7.67 13.63
C THR A 63 -11.35 -6.23 13.14
N PRO A 64 -10.40 -5.31 13.33
CA PRO A 64 -10.51 -3.95 12.82
C PRO A 64 -10.52 -3.94 11.28
N LYS A 65 -11.10 -2.88 10.70
CA LYS A 65 -11.19 -2.65 9.25
C LYS A 65 -10.27 -1.52 8.78
N GLY A 66 -10.02 -1.45 7.49
CA GLY A 66 -9.31 -0.33 6.88
C GLY A 66 -7.86 -0.20 7.36
N LYS A 67 -7.48 1.00 7.82
CA LYS A 67 -6.09 1.31 8.20
C LYS A 67 -5.59 0.52 9.40
N ASP A 68 -6.48 -0.01 10.23
CA ASP A 68 -6.11 -0.76 11.44
C ASP A 68 -6.12 -2.27 11.25
N TRP A 69 -6.44 -2.71 10.03
CA TRP A 69 -6.30 -4.11 9.66
C TRP A 69 -4.85 -4.58 9.84
N HIS A 70 -4.67 -5.80 10.34
CA HIS A 70 -3.39 -6.40 10.76
C HIS A 70 -2.61 -5.68 11.89
N LYS A 71 -3.10 -4.57 12.44
CA LYS A 71 -2.47 -3.93 13.61
C LYS A 71 -2.86 -4.61 14.91
N ILE A 72 -1.93 -4.62 15.86
CA ILE A 72 -2.21 -5.07 17.22
C ILE A 72 -3.07 -4.01 17.90
N GLN A 73 -4.30 -4.37 18.26
CA GLN A 73 -5.20 -3.52 19.03
C GLN A 73 -4.78 -3.50 20.50
N LEU A 74 -4.45 -2.33 21.01
CA LEU A 74 -4.24 -2.11 22.44
C LEU A 74 -5.60 -2.10 23.17
N PRO A 75 -5.64 -2.46 24.47
CA PRO A 75 -6.81 -2.21 25.30
C PRO A 75 -7.25 -0.74 25.23
N ALA A 76 -8.54 -0.49 25.49
CA ALA A 76 -9.04 0.87 25.64
C ALA A 76 -8.41 1.55 26.87
N ALA A 77 -8.44 2.88 26.93
CA ALA A 77 -7.76 3.64 27.99
C ALA A 77 -8.33 3.37 29.39
N ASP A 78 -9.60 2.98 29.48
CA ASP A 78 -10.30 2.57 30.69
C ASP A 78 -10.02 1.11 31.09
N ALA A 79 -9.32 0.34 30.24
CA ALA A 79 -8.91 -1.00 30.59
C ALA A 79 -7.82 -0.92 31.67
N GLY A 80 -8.14 -1.38 32.87
CA GLY A 80 -7.25 -1.32 34.03
C GLY A 80 -5.83 -1.82 33.75
N ALA A 81 -4.87 -1.36 34.55
CA ALA A 81 -3.43 -1.51 34.32
C ALA A 81 -2.97 -2.96 33.98
N ASP A 82 -3.59 -3.99 34.56
CA ASP A 82 -3.25 -5.39 34.26
C ASP A 82 -3.53 -5.77 32.79
N ALA A 83 -4.58 -5.23 32.17
CA ALA A 83 -4.90 -5.49 30.76
C ALA A 83 -3.82 -4.93 29.82
N LEU A 84 -3.30 -3.74 30.11
CA LEU A 84 -2.20 -3.12 29.39
C LEU A 84 -0.92 -3.93 29.57
N ALA A 85 -0.56 -4.25 30.82
CA ALA A 85 0.64 -5.03 31.13
C ALA A 85 0.65 -6.41 30.45
N ARG A 86 -0.49 -7.12 30.43
CA ARG A 86 -0.63 -8.39 29.69
C ARG A 86 -0.37 -8.20 28.19
N LYS A 87 -0.86 -7.10 27.61
CA LYS A 87 -0.70 -6.82 26.18
C LYS A 87 0.74 -6.48 25.82
N GLU A 88 1.40 -5.67 26.64
CA GLU A 88 2.81 -5.31 26.48
C GLU A 88 3.70 -6.55 26.54
N ARG A 89 3.50 -7.42 27.53
CA ARG A 89 4.20 -8.72 27.62
C ARG A 89 4.05 -9.54 26.34
N MET A 90 2.83 -9.62 25.79
CA MET A 90 2.56 -10.33 24.54
C MET A 90 3.29 -9.69 23.34
N ILE A 91 3.34 -8.35 23.25
CA ILE A 91 4.03 -7.63 22.17
C ILE A 91 5.54 -7.91 22.24
N VAL A 92 6.14 -7.77 23.43
CA VAL A 92 7.57 -8.03 23.66
C VAL A 92 7.93 -9.47 23.32
N GLN A 93 7.15 -10.46 23.79
CA GLN A 93 7.38 -11.87 23.45
C GLN A 93 7.30 -12.13 21.95
N ARG A 94 6.35 -11.51 21.25
CA ARG A 94 6.22 -11.63 19.79
C ARG A 94 7.41 -11.02 19.06
N GLN A 95 7.91 -9.87 19.51
CA GLN A 95 9.10 -9.24 18.97
C GLN A 95 10.34 -10.11 19.20
N LYS A 96 10.52 -10.62 20.42
CA LYS A 96 11.61 -11.54 20.77
C LYS A 96 11.60 -12.78 19.88
N LYS A 97 10.44 -13.43 19.71
CA LYS A 97 10.31 -14.60 18.82
C LYS A 97 10.65 -14.26 17.36
N ARG A 98 10.15 -13.14 16.84
CA ARG A 98 10.46 -12.69 15.47
C ARG A 98 11.95 -12.41 15.28
N ALA A 99 12.58 -11.75 16.25
CA ALA A 99 14.01 -11.47 16.23
C ALA A 99 14.82 -12.76 16.25
N ALA A 100 14.48 -13.71 17.12
CA ALA A 100 15.12 -15.02 17.19
C ALA A 100 14.96 -15.82 15.89
N THR A 101 13.76 -15.90 15.32
CA THR A 101 13.53 -16.56 14.02
C THR A 101 14.32 -15.89 12.90
N ARG A 102 14.40 -14.54 12.90
CA ARG A 102 15.20 -13.81 11.91
C ARG A 102 16.69 -14.09 12.10
N ALA A 103 17.19 -14.09 13.33
CA ALA A 103 18.58 -14.39 13.63
C ALA A 103 18.94 -15.81 13.19
N ALA A 104 18.14 -16.81 13.55
CA ALA A 104 18.33 -18.20 13.13
C ALA A 104 18.32 -18.37 11.61
N LYS A 105 17.45 -17.64 10.90
CA LYS A 105 17.44 -17.63 9.44
C LYS A 105 18.72 -17.05 8.86
N LEU A 106 19.24 -15.96 9.43
CA LEU A 106 20.47 -15.31 8.98
C LEU A 106 21.73 -16.11 9.29
N THR A 107 21.74 -16.88 10.38
CA THR A 107 22.87 -17.77 10.72
C THR A 107 22.87 -19.03 9.86
N ALA A 108 21.70 -19.52 9.46
CA ALA A 108 21.59 -20.69 8.58
C ALA A 108 21.89 -20.38 7.10
N MET A 109 21.94 -19.10 6.71
CA MET A 109 22.25 -18.69 5.35
C MET A 109 23.75 -18.81 5.07
N THR A 110 24.09 -19.34 3.89
CA THR A 110 25.45 -19.25 3.35
C THR A 110 25.79 -17.79 3.00
N PRO A 111 27.08 -17.43 2.85
CA PRO A 111 27.47 -16.06 2.48
C PRO A 111 26.82 -15.57 1.18
N GLU A 112 26.72 -16.44 0.16
CA GLU A 112 26.06 -16.12 -1.12
C GLU A 112 24.55 -15.90 -0.95
N GLN A 113 23.87 -16.75 -0.17
CA GLN A 113 22.46 -16.58 0.14
C GLN A 113 22.20 -15.30 0.95
N ARG A 114 23.14 -14.92 1.81
CA ARG A 114 23.07 -13.68 2.59
C ARG A 114 23.23 -12.46 1.69
N ALA A 115 24.18 -12.48 0.77
CA ALA A 115 24.33 -11.44 -0.25
C ALA A 115 23.07 -11.32 -1.12
N ALA A 116 22.47 -12.44 -1.54
CA ALA A 116 21.21 -12.45 -2.29
C ALA A 116 20.03 -11.91 -1.45
N TYR A 117 19.95 -12.27 -0.17
CA TYR A 117 18.95 -11.76 0.77
C TYR A 117 19.11 -10.26 0.95
N ASP A 118 20.31 -9.76 1.25
CA ASP A 118 20.57 -8.33 1.43
C ASP A 118 20.33 -7.55 0.14
N ASN A 119 20.72 -8.10 -1.02
CA ASN A 119 20.38 -7.56 -2.33
C ASN A 119 18.87 -7.53 -2.56
N GLN A 120 18.12 -8.56 -2.15
CA GLN A 120 16.66 -8.55 -2.23
C GLN A 120 16.09 -7.43 -1.34
N PHE A 121 16.62 -7.23 -0.13
CA PHE A 121 16.15 -6.16 0.77
C PHE A 121 16.56 -4.76 0.29
N ALA A 122 17.76 -4.59 -0.27
CA ALA A 122 18.21 -3.34 -0.88
C ALA A 122 17.42 -3.02 -2.15
N LYS A 123 17.15 -4.04 -2.98
CA LYS A 123 16.29 -3.95 -4.18
C LYS A 123 14.80 -3.95 -3.84
N ARG A 124 14.39 -4.10 -2.57
CA ARG A 124 12.99 -4.03 -2.14
C ARG A 124 12.50 -2.59 -2.13
N VAL A 125 12.34 -2.11 -3.36
CA VAL A 125 11.24 -1.34 -3.95
C VAL A 125 9.84 -1.93 -3.61
N MET A 126 9.73 -3.00 -2.80
CA MET A 126 8.49 -3.74 -2.52
C MET A 126 7.68 -3.26 -1.33
N ASN A 127 8.13 -2.26 -0.55
CA ASN A 127 7.21 -1.55 0.31
C ASN A 127 6.63 -0.42 -0.53
N PRO A 128 5.35 -0.51 -0.96
CA PRO A 128 4.72 0.60 -1.63
C PRO A 128 4.83 1.77 -0.64
N GLY A 129 5.64 2.78 -0.96
CA GLY A 129 5.81 3.96 -0.09
C GLY A 129 4.47 4.62 0.24
N PRO A 130 4.43 5.68 1.05
CA PRO A 130 3.18 6.37 1.39
C PRO A 130 2.27 6.56 0.18
N ALA A 131 0.94 6.45 0.34
CA ALA A 131 0.01 6.49 -0.79
C ALA A 131 0.20 7.73 -1.68
N THR A 132 0.57 8.85 -1.07
CA THR A 132 0.98 10.10 -1.73
C THR A 132 2.21 9.92 -2.61
N ARG A 133 3.30 9.32 -2.08
CA ARG A 133 4.52 9.00 -2.85
C ARG A 133 4.22 8.06 -4.03
N ARG A 134 3.28 7.13 -3.89
CA ARG A 134 2.89 6.26 -5.00
C ARG A 134 2.07 6.99 -6.05
N ALA A 135 1.20 7.89 -5.64
CA ALA A 135 0.45 8.75 -6.56
C ALA A 135 1.41 9.68 -7.32
N SER A 136 2.38 10.30 -6.64
CA SER A 136 3.38 11.15 -7.29
C SER A 136 4.25 10.38 -8.28
N ILE A 137 4.73 9.17 -7.93
CA ILE A 137 5.50 8.32 -8.86
C ILE A 137 4.64 7.94 -10.08
N ARG A 138 3.35 7.60 -9.89
CA ARG A 138 2.45 7.31 -11.02
C ARG A 138 2.26 8.52 -11.93
N LYS A 139 2.09 9.71 -11.35
CA LYS A 139 1.99 10.97 -12.09
C LYS A 139 3.29 11.25 -12.86
N GLN A 140 4.44 11.19 -12.20
CA GLN A 140 5.76 11.38 -12.84
C GLN A 140 5.98 10.43 -14.02
N ARG A 141 5.54 9.16 -13.91
CA ARG A 141 5.62 8.21 -15.02
C ARG A 141 4.69 8.57 -16.18
N ALA A 142 3.49 9.06 -15.87
CA ALA A 142 2.55 9.54 -16.88
C ALA A 142 3.08 10.80 -17.58
N ASP A 143 3.56 11.78 -16.81
CA ASP A 143 4.13 13.03 -17.30
C ASP A 143 5.37 12.75 -18.16
N ALA A 144 6.28 11.86 -17.72
CA ALA A 144 7.45 11.46 -18.50
C ALA A 144 7.10 10.68 -19.78
N LYS A 145 5.99 9.93 -19.78
CA LYS A 145 5.47 9.29 -21.00
C LYS A 145 4.95 10.34 -21.98
N ALA A 146 4.09 11.24 -21.51
CA ALA A 146 3.54 12.32 -22.32
C ALA A 146 4.65 13.24 -22.89
N PHE A 147 5.64 13.57 -22.08
CA PHE A 147 6.79 14.37 -22.53
C PHE A 147 7.57 13.68 -23.66
N ARG A 148 7.83 12.37 -23.54
CA ARG A 148 8.50 11.60 -24.61
C ARG A 148 7.68 11.57 -25.89
N GLU A 149 6.36 11.42 -25.79
CA GLU A 149 5.46 11.46 -26.95
C GLU A 149 5.49 12.82 -27.65
N ILE A 150 5.53 13.92 -26.89
CA ILE A 150 5.67 15.27 -27.44
C ILE A 150 7.02 15.42 -28.15
N VAL A 151 8.13 15.03 -27.52
CA VAL A 151 9.47 15.13 -28.11
C VAL A 151 9.55 14.38 -29.44
N LEU A 152 9.12 13.12 -29.46
CA LEU A 152 9.12 12.31 -30.69
C LEU A 152 8.22 12.90 -31.77
N ALA A 153 7.05 13.43 -31.41
CA ALA A 153 6.16 14.09 -32.37
C ALA A 153 6.78 15.37 -32.93
N THR A 154 7.48 16.15 -32.09
CA THR A 154 8.17 17.37 -32.54
C THR A 154 9.36 17.06 -33.44
N GLU A 155 10.13 16.02 -33.13
CA GLU A 155 11.25 15.56 -33.96
C GLU A 155 10.73 15.10 -35.34
N ALA A 156 9.70 14.26 -35.38
CA ALA A 156 9.09 13.81 -36.63
C ALA A 156 8.50 14.98 -37.46
N ALA A 157 7.87 15.97 -36.82
CA ALA A 157 7.35 17.15 -37.51
C ALA A 157 8.48 18.04 -38.07
N PHE A 158 9.60 18.15 -37.36
CA PHE A 158 10.78 18.87 -37.82
C PHE A 158 11.42 18.18 -39.03
N GLU A 159 11.60 16.87 -38.99
CA GLU A 159 12.10 16.07 -40.11
C GLU A 159 11.20 16.20 -41.35
N ALA A 160 9.88 16.08 -41.17
CA ALA A 160 8.93 16.25 -42.27
C ALA A 160 8.99 17.65 -42.90
N ARG A 161 9.16 18.71 -42.09
CA ARG A 161 9.33 20.08 -42.60
C ARG A 161 10.62 20.23 -43.40
N ASN A 162 11.72 19.65 -42.93
CA ASN A 162 13.01 19.72 -43.62
C ASN A 162 12.94 18.97 -44.97
N HIS A 163 12.33 17.79 -45.01
CA HIS A 163 12.09 17.07 -46.27
C HIS A 163 11.25 17.90 -47.25
N ALA A 164 10.13 18.48 -46.81
CA ALA A 164 9.29 19.31 -47.66
C ALA A 164 9.96 20.63 -48.12
N GLN A 165 11.00 21.10 -47.43
CA GLN A 165 11.82 22.23 -47.89
C GLN A 165 12.86 21.79 -48.91
N ALA A 166 13.49 20.62 -48.72
CA ALA A 166 14.41 20.04 -49.69
C ALA A 166 13.71 19.77 -51.04
N ASP A 167 12.50 19.22 -51.01
CA ASP A 167 11.71 18.96 -52.23
C ASP A 167 11.37 20.27 -52.98
N ARG A 168 10.97 21.32 -52.25
CA ARG A 168 10.69 22.64 -52.84
C ARG A 168 11.94 23.33 -53.40
N GLY A 169 13.08 23.19 -52.74
CA GLY A 169 14.35 23.75 -53.21
C GLY A 169 14.87 23.10 -54.49
N ALA A 170 14.48 21.86 -54.77
CA ALA A 170 14.81 21.17 -56.02
C ALA A 170 14.01 21.67 -57.23
N GLU A 171 12.77 22.14 -57.03
CA GLU A 171 11.90 22.67 -58.10
C GLU A 171 12.13 24.16 -58.42
N SER A 172 12.77 24.91 -57.52
CA SER A 172 12.89 26.36 -57.65
C SER A 172 14.33 26.88 -57.70
N GLN A 173 15.27 26.15 -58.32
CA GLN A 173 16.44 26.84 -58.84
C GLN A 173 16.02 27.57 -60.11
N PRO A 174 15.78 28.90 -60.09
CA PRO A 174 15.67 29.63 -61.34
C PRO A 174 16.97 29.36 -62.11
N ALA A 175 16.84 28.93 -63.36
CA ALA A 175 17.98 28.83 -64.26
C ALA A 175 18.75 30.15 -64.16
N ALA A 176 20.02 30.07 -63.78
CA ALA A 176 20.88 31.23 -63.57
C ALA A 176 20.70 32.18 -64.76
N SER A 177 20.16 33.36 -64.48
CA SER A 177 19.90 34.33 -65.53
C SER A 177 21.26 34.70 -66.13
N PRO A 178 21.45 34.64 -67.46
CA PRO A 178 22.72 34.94 -68.10
C PRO A 178 23.00 36.44 -67.96
N GLY A 179 23.56 36.84 -66.83
CA GLY A 179 23.78 38.23 -66.45
C GLY A 179 23.96 38.49 -64.95
N ASP A 180 23.68 37.52 -64.08
CA ASP A 180 23.94 37.72 -62.65
C ASP A 180 25.44 37.81 -62.38
N PRO A 181 25.94 38.90 -61.74
CA PRO A 181 27.34 39.03 -61.41
C PRO A 181 27.72 37.92 -60.45
N SER A 182 28.80 37.19 -60.77
CA SER A 182 29.35 36.14 -59.92
C SER A 182 29.41 36.60 -58.46
N PRO A 183 29.00 35.77 -57.49
CA PRO A 183 29.06 36.13 -56.09
C PRO A 183 30.49 36.56 -55.77
N ILE A 184 30.63 37.77 -55.22
CA ILE A 184 31.92 38.31 -54.84
C ILE A 184 32.48 37.38 -53.76
N SER A 185 33.42 36.52 -54.15
CA SER A 185 34.15 35.65 -53.26
C SER A 185 35.09 36.52 -52.44
N PHE A 186 34.66 36.87 -51.23
CA PHE A 186 35.55 37.50 -50.26
C PHE A 186 36.42 36.42 -49.64
N SER A 187 37.75 36.60 -49.74
CA SER A 187 38.70 35.77 -49.02
C SER A 187 38.45 35.89 -47.51
N PRO A 188 38.71 34.83 -46.72
CA PRO A 188 38.65 34.87 -45.26
C PRO A 188 39.45 36.02 -44.64
N GLU A 189 40.53 36.45 -45.31
CA GLU A 189 41.35 37.60 -44.89
C GLU A 189 40.65 38.94 -45.13
N THR A 190 39.84 39.04 -46.17
CA THR A 190 39.08 40.25 -46.51
C THR A 190 37.95 40.47 -45.51
N LEU A 191 37.27 39.39 -45.09
CA LEU A 191 36.20 39.45 -44.09
C LEU A 191 36.73 39.88 -42.71
N ARG A 192 37.92 39.41 -42.32
CA ARG A 192 38.56 39.82 -41.05
C ARG A 192 38.93 41.30 -40.99
N LYS A 193 39.12 41.96 -42.14
CA LYS A 193 39.44 43.39 -42.20
C LYS A 193 38.20 44.29 -42.20
N LEU A 194 37.07 43.78 -42.67
CA LEU A 194 35.82 44.52 -42.77
C LEU A 194 34.99 44.49 -41.48
N PHE A 195 35.20 43.48 -40.63
CA PHE A 195 34.54 43.33 -39.33
C PHE A 195 35.59 43.18 -38.21
N PRO A 196 36.14 44.28 -37.69
CA PRO A 196 37.08 44.26 -36.55
C PRO A 196 36.41 43.91 -35.22
#